data_AF-A0A397TEW6-F1
#
_entry.id   AF-A0A397TEW6-F1
#
_cell.length_a   1.000
_cell.length_b   1.000
_cell.length_c   1.000
_cell.angle_alpha   90.00
_cell.angle_beta   90.00
_cell.angle_gamma   90.00
#
_symmetry.space_group_name_H-M   'P 1'
#
loop_
_entity.id
_entity.type
_entity.pdbx_description
1 polymer ?
#
loop_
_entity_poly.entity_id
_entity_poly.type
_entity_poly.pdbx_seq_one_letter_code
_entity_poly.pdbx_strand_id
1 'polypeptide(L)'
;TWKERIRITYNIANALNIIHQERVIHRDLHSGNILHSQFNQDWYISDLGFCGPADRSLTSIYGNLPYIAPEVISGKQTTRASDVYSLAMIMWEISSGQPPFSNYEHDYYLAMNIIKGVRPKIVSGIPLKYENLMKQSWDADPSKRPSINTI
;
A
#
# COMPACT_ATOMS: atom_id res chain seq x y z
N THR A 1 -7.89 12.80 14.44
CA THR A 1 -6.75 13.73 14.55
C THR A 1 -5.56 13.23 13.74
N TRP A 2 -4.55 14.06 13.46
CA TRP A 2 -3.33 13.58 12.80
C TRP A 2 -2.52 12.60 13.64
N LYS A 3 -2.57 12.73 14.97
CA LYS A 3 -1.95 11.77 15.89
C LYS A 3 -2.50 10.35 15.67
N GLU A 4 -3.82 10.22 15.55
CA GLU A 4 -4.46 8.92 15.29
C GLU A 4 -4.13 8.38 13.91
N ARG A 5 -4.19 9.22 12.86
CA ARG A 5 -3.83 8.83 11.49
C ARG A 5 -2.40 8.29 11.40
N ILE A 6 -1.46 8.98 12.03
CA ILE A 6 -0.05 8.55 12.09
C ILE A 6 0.07 7.25 12.89
N ARG A 7 -0.64 7.09 14.01
CA ARG A 7 -0.65 5.84 14.78
C ARG A 7 -1.15 4.65 13.95
N ILE A 8 -2.23 4.84 13.19
CA ILE A 8 -2.77 3.80 12.31
C ILE A 8 -1.72 3.40 11.27
N THR A 9 -1.15 4.37 10.56
CA THR A 9 -0.09 4.11 9.57
C THR A 9 1.11 3.40 10.18
N TYR A 10 1.56 3.83 11.37
CA TYR A 10 2.67 3.20 12.08
C TYR A 10 2.37 1.74 12.42
N ASN A 11 1.18 1.43 12.95
CA ASN A 11 0.80 0.07 13.29
C ASN A 11 0.80 -0.85 12.05
N ILE A 12 0.29 -0.36 10.92
CA ILE A 12 0.28 -1.10 9.65
C ILE A 12 1.70 -1.29 9.12
N ALA A 13 2.53 -0.24 9.12
CA ALA A 13 3.92 -0.31 8.66
C ALA A 13 4.75 -1.29 9.51
N ASN A 14 4.57 -1.26 10.83
CA ASN A 14 5.23 -2.19 11.75
C ASN A 14 4.79 -3.64 11.51
N ALA A 15 3.48 -3.89 11.32
CA ALA A 15 2.99 -5.23 10.98
C ALA A 15 3.55 -5.72 9.64
N LEU A 16 3.62 -4.85 8.62
CA LEU A 16 4.19 -5.19 7.32
C LEU A 16 5.70 -5.47 7.41
N ASN A 17 6.43 -4.74 8.25
CA ASN A 17 7.84 -4.97 8.52
C ASN A 17 8.07 -6.38 9.11
N ILE A 18 7.22 -6.83 10.04
CA ILE A 18 7.29 -8.20 10.59
C ILE A 18 7.12 -9.25 9.47
N ILE A 19 6.12 -9.06 8.60
CA ILE A 19 5.90 -9.96 7.44
C ILE A 19 7.15 -10.00 6.54
N HIS A 20 7.74 -8.83 6.25
CA HIS A 20 8.92 -8.73 5.37
C HIS A 20 10.19 -9.33 6.00
N GLN A 21 10.32 -9.29 7.33
CA GLN A 21 11.40 -9.93 8.09
C GLN A 21 11.35 -11.46 7.99
N GLU A 22 10.15 -12.03 7.95
CA GLU A 22 9.92 -13.46 7.64
C GLU A 22 10.17 -13.83 6.17
N ARG A 23 10.70 -12.88 5.37
CA ARG A 23 10.98 -13.05 3.94
C ARG A 23 9.73 -13.32 3.09
N VAL A 24 8.59 -12.87 3.57
CA VAL A 24 7.28 -12.98 2.92
C VAL A 24 6.84 -11.62 2.37
N ILE A 25 6.07 -11.66 1.28
CA ILE A 25 5.37 -10.50 0.68
C ILE A 25 3.87 -10.73 0.86
N HIS A 26 3.11 -9.68 1.21
CA HIS A 26 1.66 -9.76 1.42
C HIS A 26 0.89 -9.93 0.11
N ARG A 27 1.24 -9.13 -0.91
CA ARG A 27 0.69 -9.13 -2.29
C ARG A 27 -0.76 -8.64 -2.45
N ASP A 28 -1.56 -8.66 -1.39
CA ASP A 28 -2.94 -8.15 -1.40
C ASP A 28 -3.22 -7.16 -0.26
N LEU A 29 -2.30 -6.21 -0.05
CA LEU A 29 -2.44 -5.24 1.03
C LEU A 29 -3.39 -4.11 0.60
N HIS A 30 -4.52 -3.96 1.28
CA HIS A 30 -5.48 -2.87 1.09
C HIS A 30 -6.30 -2.63 2.36
N SER A 31 -7.08 -1.55 2.44
CA SER A 31 -7.84 -1.21 3.67
C SER A 31 -8.80 -2.30 4.13
N GLY A 32 -9.41 -3.05 3.21
CA GLY A 32 -10.23 -4.23 3.54
C GLY A 32 -9.51 -5.36 4.30
N ASN A 33 -8.17 -5.39 4.25
CA ASN A 33 -7.32 -6.35 4.96
C ASN A 33 -6.64 -5.73 6.19
N ILE A 34 -7.13 -4.58 6.66
CA ILE A 34 -6.68 -3.95 7.91
C ILE A 34 -7.79 -4.06 8.95
N LEU A 35 -7.51 -4.72 10.07
CA LEU A 35 -8.45 -4.95 11.15
C LEU A 35 -8.13 -4.07 12.35
N HIS A 36 -9.18 -3.52 12.99
CA HIS A 36 -9.08 -2.80 14.24
C HIS A 36 -9.49 -3.68 15.42
N SER A 37 -8.62 -3.80 16.41
CA SER A 37 -8.91 -4.51 17.65
C SER A 37 -9.48 -3.55 18.69
N GLN A 38 -10.74 -3.78 19.10
CA GLN A 38 -11.36 -3.00 20.17
C GLN A 38 -10.70 -3.25 21.54
N PHE A 39 -10.01 -4.38 21.72
CA PHE A 39 -9.41 -4.75 23.00
C PHE A 39 -8.20 -3.88 23.36
N ASN A 40 -7.29 -3.67 22.41
CA ASN A 40 -6.05 -2.91 22.62
C ASN A 40 -5.97 -1.62 21.78
N GLN A 41 -7.00 -1.32 20.97
CA GLN A 41 -7.07 -0.14 20.12
C GLN A 41 -5.96 -0.06 19.07
N ASP A 42 -5.45 -1.23 18.65
CA ASP A 42 -4.42 -1.40 17.62
C ASP A 42 -4.99 -1.88 16.28
N TRP A 43 -4.13 -1.80 15.26
CA TRP A 43 -4.46 -2.09 13.87
C TRP A 43 -3.54 -3.18 13.34
N TYR A 44 -4.13 -4.16 12.65
CA TYR A 44 -3.48 -5.39 12.23
C TYR A 44 -3.67 -5.65 10.74
N ILE A 45 -2.69 -6.28 10.11
CA ILE A 45 -2.81 -6.82 8.76
C ILE A 45 -3.42 -8.22 8.86
N SER A 46 -4.43 -8.50 8.05
CA SER A 46 -5.09 -9.79 7.92
C SER A 46 -4.97 -10.36 6.51
N ASP A 47 -5.52 -11.56 6.31
CA ASP A 47 -5.57 -12.27 5.03
C ASP A 47 -4.21 -12.53 4.39
N LEU A 48 -3.56 -13.59 4.89
CA LEU A 48 -2.27 -14.05 4.37
C LEU A 48 -2.44 -15.08 3.23
N GLY A 49 -3.62 -15.18 2.61
CA GLY A 49 -3.92 -16.21 1.60
C GLY A 49 -3.02 -16.14 0.36
N PHE A 50 -2.54 -14.95 0.01
CA PHE A 50 -1.61 -14.73 -1.12
C PHE A 50 -0.14 -14.59 -0.69
N CYS A 51 0.12 -14.64 0.62
CA CYS A 51 1.47 -14.48 1.14
C CYS A 51 2.42 -15.54 0.60
N GLY A 52 3.64 -15.12 0.28
CA GLY A 52 4.67 -16.03 -0.15
C GLY A 52 6.03 -15.38 -0.31
N PRO A 53 7.08 -16.19 -0.53
CA PRO A 53 8.42 -15.66 -0.72
C PRO A 53 8.51 -14.90 -2.05
N ALA A 54 9.45 -13.96 -2.11
CA ALA A 54 9.60 -13.07 -3.26
C ALA A 54 9.92 -13.80 -4.57
N ASP A 55 10.68 -14.89 -4.49
CA ASP A 55 11.15 -15.71 -5.62
C ASP A 55 10.07 -16.59 -6.25
N ARG A 56 8.98 -16.89 -5.52
CA ARG A 56 7.84 -17.63 -6.05
C ARG A 56 6.94 -16.72 -6.87
N SER A 57 7.18 -16.63 -8.17
CA SER A 57 6.30 -15.93 -9.10
C SER A 57 4.89 -16.52 -9.05
N LEU A 58 3.89 -15.65 -8.95
CA LEU A 58 2.50 -16.03 -9.19
C LEU A 58 2.24 -16.03 -10.70
N THR A 59 1.35 -16.90 -11.16
CA THR A 59 0.94 -16.99 -12.58
C THR A 59 -0.05 -15.92 -12.99
N SER A 60 -0.62 -15.20 -12.01
CA SER A 60 -1.66 -14.20 -12.20
C SER A 60 -1.38 -12.98 -11.33
N ILE A 61 -1.90 -11.83 -11.74
CA ILE A 61 -1.95 -10.62 -10.92
C ILE A 61 -3.09 -10.80 -9.91
N TYR A 62 -2.78 -10.65 -8.63
CA TYR A 62 -3.75 -10.70 -7.55
C TYR A 62 -3.81 -9.34 -6.86
N GLY A 63 -4.98 -9.07 -6.29
CA GLY A 63 -5.24 -7.98 -5.38
C GLY A 63 -6.17 -6.90 -5.90
N ASN A 64 -6.34 -5.86 -5.08
CA ASN A 64 -7.30 -4.80 -5.34
C ASN A 64 -6.68 -3.64 -6.15
N LEU A 65 -7.14 -3.45 -7.40
CA LEU A 65 -6.51 -2.60 -8.43
C LEU A 65 -5.98 -1.24 -7.95
N PRO A 66 -6.71 -0.43 -7.15
CA PRO A 66 -6.22 0.86 -6.65
C PRO A 66 -4.95 0.78 -5.79
N TYR A 67 -4.67 -0.40 -5.20
CA TYR A 67 -3.55 -0.65 -4.30
C TYR A 67 -2.40 -1.42 -4.98
N ILE A 68 -2.60 -1.91 -6.21
CA ILE A 68 -1.58 -2.69 -6.93
C ILE A 68 -0.52 -1.74 -7.50
N ALA A 69 0.75 -2.08 -7.26
CA ALA A 69 1.88 -1.31 -7.75
C ALA A 69 1.99 -1.35 -9.30
N PRO A 70 2.40 -0.26 -9.97
CA PRO A 70 2.40 -0.17 -11.43
C PRO A 70 3.26 -1.24 -12.12
N GLU A 71 4.37 -1.65 -11.50
CA GLU A 71 5.21 -2.73 -12.00
C GLU A 71 4.48 -4.08 -11.99
N VAL A 72 3.65 -4.32 -10.98
CA VAL A 72 2.86 -5.56 -10.85
C VAL A 72 1.70 -5.56 -11.85
N ILE A 73 1.02 -4.43 -12.05
CA ILE A 73 0.01 -4.28 -13.12
C ILE A 73 0.63 -4.56 -14.50
N SER A 74 1.90 -4.16 -14.68
CA SER A 74 2.66 -4.40 -15.92
C SER A 74 3.19 -5.84 -16.06
N GLY A 75 2.80 -6.76 -15.17
CA GLY A 75 3.19 -8.17 -15.20
C GLY A 75 4.59 -8.47 -14.66
N LYS A 76 5.25 -7.50 -14.00
CA LYS A 76 6.51 -7.78 -13.28
C LYS A 76 6.22 -8.47 -11.95
N GLN A 77 7.23 -9.18 -11.44
CA GLN A 77 7.14 -9.91 -10.18
C GLN A 77 6.81 -8.98 -9.00
N THR A 78 5.97 -9.46 -8.09
CA THR A 78 5.69 -8.78 -6.82
C THR A 78 6.93 -8.75 -5.95
N THR A 79 7.18 -7.61 -5.31
CA THR A 79 8.34 -7.42 -4.42
C THR A 79 7.88 -6.80 -3.09
N ARG A 80 8.77 -6.76 -2.11
CA ARG A 80 8.54 -5.99 -0.87
C ARG A 80 8.22 -4.52 -1.18
N ALA A 81 8.84 -3.94 -2.22
CA ALA A 81 8.57 -2.58 -2.66
C ALA A 81 7.15 -2.42 -3.24
N SER A 82 6.55 -3.50 -3.74
CA SER A 82 5.16 -3.51 -4.21
C SER A 82 4.19 -3.43 -3.02
N ASP A 83 4.46 -4.11 -1.91
CA ASP A 83 3.65 -3.92 -0.67
C ASP A 83 3.82 -2.50 -0.10
N VAL A 84 5.00 -1.88 -0.22
CA VAL A 84 5.24 -0.48 0.20
C VAL A 84 4.39 0.49 -0.62
N TYR A 85 4.19 0.22 -1.91
CA TYR A 85 3.26 0.99 -2.74
C TYR A 85 1.82 0.84 -2.24
N SER A 86 1.40 -0.37 -1.90
CA SER A 86 0.07 -0.61 -1.35
C SER A 86 -0.14 0.11 -0.01
N LEU A 87 0.89 0.12 0.86
CA LEU A 87 0.89 0.92 2.08
C LEU A 87 0.72 2.42 1.78
N ALA A 88 1.35 2.94 0.74
CA ALA A 88 1.19 4.34 0.34
C ALA A 88 -0.24 4.69 -0.09
N MET A 89 -0.95 3.75 -0.74
CA MET A 89 -2.36 3.91 -1.07
C MET A 89 -3.24 3.92 0.18
N ILE A 90 -2.94 3.08 1.17
CA ILE A 90 -3.59 3.11 2.48
C ILE A 90 -3.28 4.43 3.22
N MET A 91 -2.04 4.93 3.16
CA MET A 91 -1.69 6.23 3.73
C MET A 91 -2.51 7.35 3.10
N TRP A 92 -2.68 7.31 1.78
CA TRP A 92 -3.53 8.27 1.08
C TRP A 92 -4.98 8.18 1.55
N GLU A 93 -5.55 6.99 1.65
CA GLU A 93 -6.91 6.76 2.15
C GLU A 93 -7.10 7.24 3.59
N ILE A 94 -6.15 6.99 4.48
CA ILE A 94 -6.15 7.52 5.86
C ILE A 94 -6.15 9.05 5.85
N SER A 95 -5.41 9.66 4.91
CA SER A 95 -5.31 11.12 4.80
C SER A 95 -6.58 11.77 4.24
N SER A 96 -7.20 11.16 3.24
CA SER A 96 -8.35 11.67 2.50
C SER A 96 -9.69 11.25 3.12
N GLY A 97 -9.72 10.12 3.84
CA GLY A 97 -10.93 9.46 4.31
C GLY A 97 -11.74 8.84 3.17
N GLN A 98 -11.14 8.57 2.01
CA GLN A 98 -11.79 8.06 0.81
C GLN A 98 -10.97 6.93 0.18
N PRO A 99 -11.61 5.92 -0.45
CA PRO A 99 -10.89 4.89 -1.20
C PRO A 99 -10.03 5.50 -2.31
N PRO A 100 -8.80 5.00 -2.56
CA PRO A 100 -7.97 5.46 -3.66
C PRO A 100 -8.72 5.30 -4.99
N PHE A 101 -8.67 6.34 -5.82
CA PHE A 101 -9.34 6.36 -7.13
C PHE A 101 -10.86 6.16 -7.10
N SER A 102 -11.55 6.53 -6.01
CA SER A 102 -13.01 6.41 -5.88
C SER A 102 -13.86 7.06 -7.00
N ASN A 103 -13.28 7.96 -7.79
CA ASN A 103 -13.92 8.61 -8.94
C ASN A 103 -13.65 7.90 -10.29
N TYR A 104 -13.00 6.74 -10.29
CA TYR A 104 -12.66 5.96 -11.48
C TYR A 104 -13.37 4.61 -11.44
N GLU A 105 -13.73 4.09 -12.61
CA GLU A 105 -14.07 2.67 -12.74
C GLU A 105 -12.80 1.82 -12.57
N HIS A 106 -12.91 0.70 -11.85
CA HIS A 106 -11.77 -0.17 -11.56
C HIS A 106 -11.51 -1.14 -12.71
N ASP A 107 -11.13 -0.59 -13.85
CA ASP A 107 -11.02 -1.30 -15.12
C ASP A 107 -9.62 -1.18 -15.76
N TYR A 108 -9.52 -1.62 -17.01
CA TYR A 108 -8.30 -1.52 -17.81
C TYR A 108 -7.79 -0.07 -17.95
N TYR A 109 -8.66 0.92 -18.04
CA TYR A 109 -8.25 2.31 -18.18
C TYR A 109 -7.62 2.84 -16.89
N LEU A 110 -8.16 2.49 -15.72
CA LEU A 110 -7.52 2.82 -14.45
C LEU A 110 -6.15 2.16 -14.33
N ALA A 111 -6.05 0.87 -14.67
CA ALA A 111 -4.77 0.15 -14.68
C ALA A 111 -3.72 0.87 -15.54
N MET A 112 -4.11 1.29 -16.76
CA MET A 112 -3.21 2.04 -17.65
C MET A 112 -2.85 3.43 -17.13
N ASN A 113 -3.79 4.12 -16.48
CA ASN A 113 -3.52 5.41 -15.87
C ASN A 113 -2.50 5.29 -14.73
N ILE A 114 -2.62 4.27 -13.87
CA ILE A 114 -1.67 4.01 -12.78
C ILE A 114 -0.26 3.75 -13.34
N ILE A 115 -0.16 2.93 -14.40
CA ILE A 115 1.11 2.66 -15.11
C ILE A 115 1.72 3.95 -15.67
N LYS A 116 0.89 4.84 -16.23
CA LYS A 116 1.31 6.15 -16.76
C LYS A 116 1.65 7.19 -15.68
N GLY A 117 1.58 6.82 -14.40
CA GLY A 117 1.97 7.68 -13.29
C GLY A 117 0.83 8.50 -12.70
N VAL A 118 -0.43 8.25 -13.09
CA VAL A 118 -1.58 8.88 -12.41
C VAL A 118 -1.62 8.38 -10.97
N ARG A 119 -1.83 9.32 -10.04
CA ARG A 119 -1.98 9.08 -8.61
C ARG A 119 -3.24 9.79 -8.09
N PRO A 120 -3.81 9.37 -6.96
CA PRO A 120 -4.92 10.08 -6.34
C PRO A 120 -4.55 11.54 -6.01
N LYS A 121 -5.51 12.45 -6.14
CA LYS A 121 -5.31 13.88 -5.84
C LYS A 121 -5.00 14.05 -4.35
N ILE A 122 -3.95 14.80 -4.05
CA ILE A 122 -3.56 15.09 -2.66
C ILE A 122 -4.52 16.12 -2.05
N VAL A 123 -5.04 15.82 -0.87
CA VAL A 123 -5.91 16.71 -0.11
C VAL A 123 -5.09 17.70 0.73
N SER A 124 -5.64 18.89 0.98
CA SER A 124 -4.98 19.90 1.82
C SER A 124 -4.96 19.50 3.29
N GLY A 125 -3.99 20.01 4.06
CA GLY A 125 -3.91 19.82 5.51
C GLY A 125 -3.19 18.56 5.95
N ILE A 126 -2.47 17.89 5.04
CA ILE A 126 -1.56 16.78 5.36
C ILE A 126 -0.24 17.33 5.93
N PRO A 127 0.26 16.80 7.06
CA PRO A 127 1.59 17.13 7.56
C PRO A 127 2.65 16.81 6.51
N LEU A 128 3.54 17.77 6.26
CA LEU A 128 4.54 17.69 5.18
C LEU A 128 5.37 16.39 5.21
N LYS A 129 5.77 15.93 6.41
CA LYS A 129 6.52 14.67 6.56
C LYS A 129 5.71 13.45 6.10
N TYR A 130 4.42 13.41 6.43
CA TYR A 130 3.53 12.32 6.03
C TYR A 130 3.30 12.33 4.51
N GLU A 131 3.05 13.52 3.94
CA GLU A 131 2.88 13.68 2.50
C GLU A 131 4.13 13.26 1.72
N ASN A 132 5.32 13.68 2.17
CA ASN A 132 6.57 13.32 1.52
C ASN A 132 6.84 11.82 1.58
N LEU A 133 6.62 11.18 2.73
CA LEU A 133 6.78 9.74 2.89
C LEU A 133 5.80 8.96 2.01
N MET A 134 4.52 9.33 2.04
CA MET A 134 3.49 8.75 1.17
C MET A 134 3.87 8.87 -0.31
N LYS A 135 4.34 10.07 -0.73
CA LYS A 135 4.78 10.31 -2.11
C LYS A 135 5.99 9.48 -2.51
N GLN A 136 6.93 9.29 -1.61
CA GLN A 136 8.10 8.46 -1.87
C GLN A 136 7.71 6.98 -1.99
N SER A 137 6.79 6.52 -1.14
CA SER A 137 6.32 5.14 -1.11
C SER A 137 5.49 4.72 -2.33
N TRP A 138 4.84 5.65 -3.05
CA TRP A 138 4.09 5.35 -4.28
C TRP A 138 4.84 5.66 -5.59
N ASP A 139 6.16 5.86 -5.53
CA ASP A 139 6.98 6.13 -6.72
C ASP A 139 6.78 5.02 -7.77
N ALA A 140 6.77 5.39 -9.05
CA ALA A 140 6.61 4.44 -10.14
C ALA A 140 7.81 3.48 -10.23
N ASP A 141 8.99 3.94 -9.86
CA ASP A 141 10.20 3.13 -9.77
C ASP A 141 10.27 2.46 -8.38
N PRO A 142 10.11 1.12 -8.28
CA PRO A 142 10.16 0.43 -7.00
C PRO A 142 11.50 0.59 -6.27
N SER A 143 12.60 0.89 -6.98
CA SER A 143 13.92 1.09 -6.35
C SER A 143 14.04 2.43 -5.60
N LYS A 144 13.16 3.39 -5.88
CA LYS A 144 13.12 4.69 -5.20
C LYS A 144 12.26 4.70 -3.94
N ARG A 145 11.46 3.65 -3.74
CA ARG A 145 10.59 3.49 -2.56
C ARG A 145 11.46 3.19 -1.33
N PRO A 146 11.11 3.74 -0.16
CA PRO A 146 11.79 3.40 1.08
C PRO A 146 11.61 1.92 1.42
N SER A 147 12.58 1.35 2.11
CA SER A 147 12.40 0.04 2.74
C SER A 147 11.42 0.18 3.91
N ILE A 148 10.61 -0.84 4.16
CA ILE A 148 9.55 -0.79 5.19
C ILE A 148 10.10 -0.47 6.60
N ASN A 149 11.35 -0.83 6.89
CA ASN A 149 12.02 -0.52 8.16
C ASN A 149 12.41 0.96 8.34
N THR A 150 12.20 1.80 7.32
CA THR A 150 12.48 3.25 7.34
C THR A 150 11.21 4.11 7.32
N ILE A 151 10.03 3.48 7.32
CA ILE A 151 8.69 4.09 7.35
C ILE A 151 8.19 4.08 8.79
#